data_AF-A0A957Q341-F1
#
_entry.id   AF-A0A957Q341-F1
#
_cell.length_a   1.000
_cell.length_b   1.000
_cell.length_c   1.000
_cell.angle_alpha   90.00
_cell.angle_beta   90.00
_cell.angle_gamma   90.00
#
_symmetry.space_group_name_H-M   'P 1'
#
loop_
_entity.id
_entity.type
_entity.pdbx_description
1 polymer ?
#
loop_
_entity_poly.entity_id
_entity_poly.type
_entity_poly.pdbx_seq_one_letter_code
_entity_poly.pdbx_strand_id
1 'polypeptide(L)'
;MTKAEYEQWWSFHLRVARGEMLSDEEAVIYQRGLEKLDSEEATTLQSASLDALRQLRSQIQQKMDHLTQLTRRNEQLTQQIAELEQTYQQLTGYSLVMETHVSSEI
;
A
#
# COMPACT_ATOMS: atom_id res chain seq x y z
N MET A 1 -17.11 -24.09 -1.48
CA MET A 1 -18.21 -24.95 -1.98
C MET A 1 -17.66 -26.07 -2.84
N THR A 2 -18.29 -27.25 -2.97
CA THR A 2 -17.81 -28.27 -3.93
C THR A 2 -18.21 -27.93 -5.37
N LYS A 3 -17.52 -28.49 -6.37
CA LYS A 3 -17.82 -28.21 -7.79
C LYS A 3 -19.26 -28.57 -8.18
N ALA A 4 -19.77 -29.70 -7.71
CA ALA A 4 -21.14 -30.13 -7.99
C ALA A 4 -22.18 -29.21 -7.33
N GLU A 5 -21.93 -28.79 -6.08
CA GLU A 5 -22.78 -27.80 -5.39
C GLU A 5 -22.80 -26.45 -6.13
N TYR A 6 -21.65 -26.03 -6.67
CA TYR A 6 -21.55 -24.80 -7.47
C TYR A 6 -22.32 -24.90 -8.77
N GLU A 7 -22.18 -25.99 -9.53
CA GLU A 7 -22.88 -26.17 -10.81
C GLU A 7 -24.40 -26.20 -10.60
N GLN A 8 -24.86 -26.85 -9.53
CA GLN A 8 -26.27 -26.88 -9.17
C GLN A 8 -26.78 -25.48 -8.78
N TRP A 9 -26.08 -24.79 -7.87
CA TRP A 9 -26.43 -23.42 -7.48
C TRP A 9 -26.44 -22.47 -8.68
N TRP A 10 -25.45 -22.57 -9.57
CA TRP A 10 -25.33 -21.75 -10.76
C TRP A 10 -26.51 -21.95 -11.71
N SER A 11 -26.99 -23.19 -11.86
CA SER A 11 -28.19 -23.47 -12.66
C SER A 11 -29.43 -22.77 -12.12
N PHE A 12 -29.59 -22.71 -10.79
CA PHE A 12 -30.70 -21.97 -10.16
C PHE A 12 -30.50 -20.45 -10.28
N HIS A 13 -29.27 -19.97 -10.13
CA HIS A 13 -28.94 -18.55 -10.29
C HIS A 13 -29.32 -18.04 -11.69
N LEU A 14 -29.01 -18.80 -12.75
CA LEU A 14 -29.38 -18.45 -14.12
C LEU A 14 -30.89 -18.39 -14.32
N ARG A 15 -31.66 -19.26 -13.68
CA ARG A 15 -33.13 -19.27 -13.73
C ARG A 15 -33.71 -18.04 -13.01
N VAL A 16 -33.24 -17.75 -11.80
CA VAL A 16 -33.63 -16.56 -11.03
C VAL A 16 -33.30 -15.27 -11.79
N ALA A 17 -32.11 -15.19 -12.41
CA ALA A 17 -31.69 -14.03 -13.21
C ALA A 17 -32.58 -13.81 -14.46
N ARG A 18 -33.21 -14.87 -14.98
CA ARG A 18 -34.20 -14.80 -16.06
C ARG A 18 -35.62 -14.50 -15.57
N GLY A 19 -35.82 -14.36 -14.26
CA GLY A 19 -37.12 -14.10 -13.65
C GLY A 19 -37.98 -15.35 -13.44
N GLU A 20 -37.40 -16.54 -13.55
CA GLU A 20 -38.10 -17.79 -13.22
C GLU A 20 -38.27 -17.95 -11.71
N MET A 21 -39.43 -18.46 -11.28
CA MET A 21 -39.63 -18.85 -9.89
C MET A 21 -39.04 -20.24 -9.62
N LEU A 22 -38.28 -20.34 -8.55
CA LEU A 22 -37.81 -21.60 -8.00
C LEU A 22 -38.90 -22.23 -7.13
N SER A 23 -38.91 -23.56 -7.01
CA SER A 23 -39.71 -24.21 -5.98
C SER A 23 -39.16 -23.91 -4.58
N ASP A 24 -39.95 -24.15 -3.53
CA ASP A 24 -39.51 -23.91 -2.15
C ASP A 24 -38.22 -24.68 -1.80
N GLU A 25 -38.09 -25.92 -2.30
CA GLU A 25 -36.89 -26.74 -2.10
C GLU A 25 -35.68 -26.19 -2.86
N GLU A 26 -35.89 -25.74 -4.11
CA GLU A 26 -34.84 -25.12 -4.93
C GLU A 26 -34.39 -23.78 -4.34
N ALA A 27 -35.31 -22.98 -3.80
CA ALA A 27 -35.05 -21.70 -3.17
C ALA A 27 -34.17 -21.84 -1.93
N VAL A 28 -34.39 -22.87 -1.10
CA VAL A 28 -33.53 -23.17 0.06
C VAL A 28 -32.10 -23.52 -0.35
N ILE A 29 -31.93 -24.30 -1.43
CA ILE A 29 -30.60 -24.65 -1.95
C ILE A 29 -29.92 -23.41 -2.54
N TYR A 30 -30.66 -22.59 -3.29
CA TYR A 30 -30.17 -21.34 -3.86
C TYR A 30 -29.71 -20.36 -2.77
N GLN A 31 -30.51 -20.15 -1.74
CA GLN A 31 -30.20 -19.26 -0.63
C GLN A 31 -28.98 -19.72 0.17
N ARG A 32 -28.87 -21.03 0.45
CA ARG A 32 -27.70 -21.60 1.13
C ARG A 32 -26.42 -21.43 0.32
N GLY A 33 -26.50 -21.58 -1.01
CA GLY A 33 -25.34 -21.35 -1.88
C GLY A 33 -24.94 -19.88 -1.92
N LEU A 34 -25.90 -18.96 -1.90
CA LEU A 34 -25.65 -17.51 -1.80
C LEU A 34 -24.90 -17.17 -0.50
N GLU A 35 -25.41 -17.63 0.64
CA GLU A 35 -24.78 -17.39 1.95
C GLU A 35 -23.36 -17.96 2.03
N LYS A 36 -23.14 -19.14 1.44
CA LYS A 36 -21.82 -19.77 1.40
C LYS A 36 -20.85 -18.95 0.54
N LEU A 37 -21.28 -18.49 -0.63
CA LEU A 37 -20.47 -17.64 -1.52
C LEU A 37 -20.16 -16.28 -0.87
N ASP A 38 -21.15 -15.62 -0.27
CA ASP A 38 -20.97 -14.36 0.46
C ASP A 38 -19.96 -14.52 1.60
N SER A 39 -20.00 -15.64 2.33
CA SER A 39 -19.04 -15.92 3.42
C SER A 39 -17.62 -16.17 2.91
N GLU A 40 -17.48 -16.84 1.76
CA GLU A 40 -16.19 -17.10 1.10
C GLU A 40 -15.59 -15.79 0.56
N GLU A 41 -16.40 -14.91 -0.05
CA GLU A 41 -16.00 -13.57 -0.48
C GLU A 41 -15.59 -12.69 0.70
N ALA A 42 -16.38 -12.64 1.77
CA ALA A 42 -16.07 -11.85 2.97
C ALA A 42 -14.73 -12.27 3.59
N THR A 43 -14.45 -13.56 3.68
CA THR A 43 -13.20 -14.10 4.21
C THR A 43 -12.01 -13.76 3.32
N THR A 44 -12.18 -13.87 2.00
CA THR A 44 -11.14 -13.57 1.02
C THR A 44 -10.82 -12.07 0.99
N LEU A 45 -11.84 -11.22 1.02
CA LEU A 45 -11.68 -9.77 1.02
C LEU A 45 -11.05 -9.27 2.34
N GLN A 46 -11.45 -9.82 3.49
CA GLN A 46 -10.85 -9.45 4.77
C GLN A 46 -9.37 -9.87 4.87
N SER A 47 -9.02 -11.09 4.46
CA SER A 47 -7.64 -11.56 4.51
C SER A 47 -6.73 -10.80 3.53
N ALA A 48 -7.15 -10.66 2.27
CA ALA A 48 -6.38 -9.95 1.25
C ALA A 48 -6.19 -8.46 1.59
N SER A 49 -7.22 -7.79 2.12
CA SER A 49 -7.13 -6.37 2.49
C SER A 49 -6.24 -6.15 3.71
N LEU A 50 -6.29 -7.03 4.72
CA LEU A 50 -5.45 -6.90 5.91
C LEU A 50 -3.96 -7.14 5.60
N ASP A 51 -3.65 -8.12 4.75
CA ASP A 51 -2.26 -8.39 4.38
C ASP A 51 -1.68 -7.29 3.49
N ALA A 52 -2.47 -6.76 2.55
CA ALA A 52 -2.08 -5.60 1.76
C ALA A 52 -1.82 -4.36 2.65
N LEU A 53 -2.67 -4.11 3.65
CA LEU A 53 -2.48 -3.02 4.61
C LEU A 53 -1.21 -3.21 5.47
N ARG A 54 -0.93 -4.44 5.92
CA ARG A 54 0.31 -4.75 6.67
C ARG A 54 1.55 -4.52 5.82
N GLN A 55 1.52 -4.97 4.56
CA GLN A 55 2.61 -4.74 3.62
C GLN A 55 2.83 -3.25 3.38
N LEU A 56 1.76 -2.49 3.12
CA LEU A 56 1.86 -1.05 2.91
C LEU A 56 2.42 -0.34 4.15
N ARG A 57 1.95 -0.69 5.35
CA ARG A 57 2.48 -0.16 6.61
C ARG A 57 3.98 -0.45 6.77
N SER A 58 4.42 -1.67 6.44
CA SER A 58 5.84 -2.04 6.47
C SER A 58 6.66 -1.21 5.49
N GLN A 59 6.16 -0.97 4.28
CA GLN A 59 6.84 -0.16 3.28
C GLN A 59 6.96 1.31 3.71
N ILE A 60 5.90 1.87 4.31
CA ILE A 60 5.91 3.23 4.85
C ILE A 60 6.96 3.34 5.95
N GLN A 61 7.00 2.39 6.89
CA GLN A 61 7.99 2.40 7.98
C GLN A 61 9.43 2.36 7.42
N GLN A 62 9.71 1.47 6.46
CA GLN A 62 11.02 1.39 5.82
C GLN A 62 11.44 2.71 5.15
N LYS A 63 10.49 3.39 4.48
CA LYS A 63 10.76 4.70 3.86
C LYS A 63 11.03 5.78 4.90
N MET A 64 10.30 5.80 6.02
CA MET A 64 10.53 6.74 7.11
C MET A 64 11.89 6.53 7.77
N ASP A 65 12.29 5.27 7.97
CA ASP A 65 13.59 4.93 8.53
C ASP A 65 14.71 5.38 7.59
N HIS A 66 14.55 5.17 6.28
CA HIS A 66 15.51 5.62 5.29
C HIS A 66 15.62 7.15 5.21
N LEU A 67 14.49 7.87 5.24
CA LEU A 67 14.50 9.33 5.31
C LEU A 67 15.24 9.83 6.55
N THR A 68 14.99 9.21 7.71
CA THR A 68 15.68 9.56 8.96
C THR A 68 17.20 9.36 8.83
N GLN A 69 17.64 8.28 8.19
CA GLN A 69 19.06 8.03 7.95
C GLN A 69 19.67 9.06 7.00
N LEU A 70 18.97 9.41 5.92
CA LEU A 70 19.42 10.42 4.96
C LEU A 70 19.53 11.80 5.60
N THR A 71 18.56 12.20 6.42
CA THR A 71 18.60 13.47 7.16
C THR A 71 19.81 13.53 8.08
N ARG A 72 20.04 12.48 8.89
CA ARG A 72 21.22 12.41 9.77
C ARG A 72 22.53 12.51 8.98
N ARG A 73 22.61 11.81 7.84
CA ARG A 73 23.81 11.86 6.99
C ARG A 73 24.01 13.24 6.37
N ASN A 74 22.93 13.91 5.98
CA ASN A 74 23.00 15.26 5.46
C ASN A 74 23.51 16.23 6.53
N GLU A 75 22.95 16.19 7.74
CA GLU A 75 23.41 16.99 8.88
C GLU A 75 24.91 16.78 9.17
N GLN A 76 25.37 15.52 9.17
CA GLN A 76 26.79 15.19 9.35
C GLN A 76 27.67 15.79 8.24
N LEU A 77 27.24 15.69 6.98
CA LEU A 77 27.99 16.25 5.86
C LEU A 77 28.01 17.78 5.90
N THR A 78 26.90 18.42 6.25
CA THR A 78 26.84 19.88 6.44
C THR A 78 27.81 20.34 7.53
N GLN A 79 27.89 19.60 8.64
CA GLN A 79 28.84 19.90 9.70
C GLN A 79 30.30 19.74 9.21
N GLN A 80 30.60 18.66 8.50
CA GLN A 80 31.94 18.44 7.93
C GLN A 80 32.33 19.54 6.92
N ILE A 81 31.39 19.99 6.09
CA ILE A 81 31.61 21.10 5.17
C ILE A 81 31.95 22.38 5.94
N ALA A 82 31.16 22.72 6.96
CA ALA A 82 31.41 23.92 7.76
C ALA A 82 32.79 23.88 8.46
N GLU A 83 33.19 22.72 8.99
CA GLU A 83 34.50 22.52 9.61
C GLU A 83 35.65 22.68 8.59
N LEU A 84 35.49 22.14 7.38
CA LEU A 84 36.46 22.27 6.30
C LEU A 84 36.56 23.71 5.80
N GLU A 85 35.43 24.40 5.61
CA GLU A 85 35.37 25.81 5.21
C GLU A 85 36.06 26.70 6.24
N GLN A 86 35.79 26.48 7.52
CA GLN A 86 36.44 27.22 8.60
C GLN A 86 37.96 26.98 8.62
N THR A 87 38.39 25.72 8.50
CA THR A 87 39.81 25.37 8.48
C THR A 87 40.52 26.00 7.27
N TYR A 88 39.89 25.96 6.10
CA TYR A 88 40.42 26.60 4.91
C TYR A 88 40.57 28.11 5.07
N GLN A 89 39.56 28.78 5.63
CA GLN A 89 39.59 30.21 5.88
C GLN A 89 40.71 30.59 6.85
N GLN A 90 40.92 29.79 7.90
CA GLN A 90 42.03 30.01 8.85
C GLN A 90 43.40 29.88 8.18
N LEU A 91 43.57 28.94 7.26
CA LEU A 91 44.85 28.68 6.60
C LEU A 91 45.16 29.67 5.48
N THR A 92 44.15 30.11 4.73
CA THR A 92 44.36 30.89 3.50
C THR A 92 43.95 32.36 3.63
N GLY A 93 43.10 32.69 4.61
CA GLY A 93 42.47 34.00 4.73
C GLY A 93 41.29 34.23 3.77
N TYR A 94 40.97 33.27 2.89
CA TYR A 94 39.88 33.36 1.91
C TYR A 94 38.69 32.48 2.33
N SER A 95 37.47 32.92 2.06
CA SER A 95 36.27 32.10 2.25
C SER A 95 36.06 31.18 1.03
N LEU A 96 35.73 29.92 1.30
CA LEU A 96 35.41 28.92 0.27
C LEU A 96 33.91 28.85 -0.03
N VAL A 97 33.07 29.68 0.63
CA VAL A 97 31.62 29.71 0.37
C VAL A 97 31.42 29.93 -1.13
N MET A 98 30.97 28.88 -1.81
CA MET A 98 30.65 28.96 -3.22
C MET A 98 29.49 29.94 -3.37
N GLU A 99 29.74 31.06 -4.04
CA GLU A 99 28.72 31.89 -4.66
C GLU A 99 27.97 31.06 -5.72
N THR A 100 27.06 30.18 -5.28
CA THR A 100 26.06 29.49 -6.10
C THR A 100 24.83 29.30 -5.21
N HIS A 101 23.77 30.11 -5.27
CA HIS A 101 23.10 30.64 -6.45
C HIS A 101 22.71 32.11 -6.34
N VAL A 102 23.15 32.84 -7.36
CA VAL A 102 22.46 33.96 -8.00
C VAL A 102 21.00 33.58 -8.29
N SER A 103 20.09 34.47 -7.89
CA SER A 103 18.81 34.80 -8.51
C SER A 103 18.09 33.72 -9.34
N SER A 104 16.97 33.24 -8.82
CA SER A 104 15.81 32.99 -9.67
C SER A 104 14.61 33.69 -9.04
N GLU A 105 14.48 34.97 -9.36
CA GLU A 105 13.17 35.59 -9.52
C GLU A 105 12.43 34.82 -10.62
N ILE A 106 11.17 34.44 -10.35
CA ILE A 106 9.93 34.58 -11.14
C ILE A 106 8.87 33.71 -10.46
#